data_AF-A0A9Q9XL24-F1
#
_entry.id   AF-A0A9Q9XL24-F1
#
_cell.length_a   1.000
_cell.length_b   1.000
_cell.length_c   1.000
_cell.angle_alpha   90.00
_cell.angle_beta   90.00
_cell.angle_gamma   90.00
#
_symmetry.space_group_name_H-M   'P 1'
#
loop_
_entity.id
_entity.type
_entity.pdbx_description
1 polymer ?
#
loop_
_entity_poly.entity_id
_entity_poly.type
_entity_poly.pdbx_seq_one_letter_code
_entity_poly.pdbx_strand_id
1 'polypeptide(L)'
;MSNSTVNFTSSYSTNSTTQSFGPLDICLLSISLLVGLPTHFCIIWLIITGTESGVASAFFNLNLSVCEIGNCLFCFFDALTISFSRLKIVSNLLEGLSITGRPLFQCLISVECYLAVVHPVSFLKYKPLRYRVICCTAAWIITLGSCFISMLILMLHNTTAHTWFSVLQFLLFFFIQLFCLVAVLRALKQSGPGERKKEEESHIKRKAFYLILISTIAITFIYVPYIIIGFCFVLTQQLMKELYSFSYVCYVLAGFVQPVLYLHSTLEFCEFSPQNTVHPQRQDTHSSGE
;
A
#
# COMPACT_ATOMS: atom_id res chain seq x y z
N MET A 1 -25.98 -63.82 -26.65
CA MET A 1 -26.29 -62.39 -26.83
C MET A 1 -26.65 -61.85 -25.46
N SER A 2 -25.68 -61.22 -24.79
CA SER A 2 -25.81 -60.76 -23.40
C SER A 2 -25.82 -59.24 -23.42
N ASN A 3 -26.98 -58.64 -23.12
CA ASN A 3 -27.15 -57.20 -22.98
C ASN A 3 -26.57 -56.75 -21.63
N SER A 4 -25.43 -56.06 -21.66
CA SER A 4 -24.94 -55.29 -20.51
C SER A 4 -25.39 -53.85 -20.65
N THR A 5 -26.45 -53.49 -19.93
CA THR A 5 -26.91 -52.11 -19.73
C THR A 5 -25.93 -51.44 -18.76
N VAL A 6 -25.06 -50.59 -19.31
CA VAL A 6 -24.15 -49.75 -18.53
C VAL A 6 -24.94 -48.53 -18.04
N ASN A 7 -25.34 -48.54 -16.77
CA ASN A 7 -25.87 -47.37 -16.10
C ASN A 7 -24.72 -46.41 -15.77
N PHE A 8 -24.59 -45.34 -16.57
CA PHE A 8 -23.79 -44.18 -16.23
C PHE A 8 -24.57 -43.30 -15.24
N THR A 9 -24.36 -43.54 -13.95
CA THR A 9 -24.76 -42.58 -12.92
C THR A 9 -23.75 -41.44 -12.95
N SER A 10 -24.08 -40.35 -13.64
CA SER A 10 -23.28 -39.13 -13.63
C SER A 10 -23.39 -38.46 -12.25
N SER A 11 -22.43 -38.74 -11.38
CA SER A 11 -22.21 -37.98 -10.15
C SER A 11 -21.64 -36.59 -10.49
N TYR A 12 -22.48 -35.71 -11.06
CA TYR A 12 -22.23 -34.27 -11.03
C TYR A 12 -22.58 -33.76 -9.63
N SER A 13 -21.71 -34.06 -8.65
CA SER A 13 -21.74 -33.35 -7.38
C SER A 13 -21.14 -31.97 -7.61
N THR A 14 -22.03 -30.98 -7.62
CA THR A 14 -21.77 -29.55 -7.51
C THR A 14 -20.67 -29.24 -6.49
N ASN A 15 -19.45 -28.99 -6.97
CA ASN A 15 -18.40 -28.36 -6.18
C ASN A 15 -18.74 -26.88 -6.01
N SER A 16 -19.68 -26.58 -5.12
CA SER A 16 -19.77 -25.23 -4.55
C SER A 16 -18.53 -25.04 -3.67
N THR A 17 -17.49 -24.42 -4.23
CA THR A 17 -16.31 -23.97 -3.49
C THR A 17 -16.72 -22.88 -2.50
N THR A 18 -17.33 -23.27 -1.39
CA THR A 18 -17.44 -22.42 -0.21
C THR A 18 -16.01 -22.21 0.29
N GLN A 19 -15.45 -21.02 0.03
CA GLN A 19 -14.25 -20.54 0.71
C GLN A 19 -14.56 -20.52 2.21
N SER A 20 -14.29 -21.61 2.92
CA SER A 20 -14.35 -21.61 4.37
C SER A 20 -13.10 -20.91 4.88
N PHE A 21 -13.28 -19.70 5.43
CA PHE A 21 -12.25 -19.01 6.18
C PHE A 21 -11.87 -19.87 7.39
N GLY A 22 -10.57 -20.06 7.59
CA GLY A 22 -10.06 -20.71 8.79
C GLY A 22 -10.20 -19.80 10.01
N PRO A 23 -10.09 -20.34 11.24
CA PRO A 23 -10.08 -19.54 12.46
C PRO A 23 -8.96 -18.49 12.50
N LEU A 24 -7.82 -18.76 11.83
CA LEU A 24 -6.73 -17.80 11.67
C LEU A 24 -7.11 -16.62 10.76
N ASP A 25 -7.82 -16.87 9.66
CA ASP A 25 -8.26 -15.82 8.75
C ASP A 25 -9.26 -14.88 9.45
N ILE A 26 -10.17 -15.44 10.25
CA ILE A 26 -11.14 -14.67 11.04
C ILE A 26 -10.45 -13.82 12.12
N CYS A 27 -9.41 -14.35 12.77
CA CYS A 27 -8.61 -13.61 13.75
C CYS A 27 -7.89 -12.42 13.09
N LEU A 28 -7.24 -12.65 11.95
CA LEU A 28 -6.54 -11.62 11.18
C LEU A 28 -7.49 -10.55 10.63
N LEU A 29 -8.67 -10.97 10.17
CA LEU A 29 -9.75 -10.07 9.76
C LEU A 29 -10.16 -9.15 10.90
N SER A 30 -10.33 -9.71 12.10
CA SER A 30 -10.72 -8.95 13.29
C SER A 30 -9.64 -7.93 13.67
N ILE A 31 -8.36 -8.33 13.65
CA ILE A 31 -7.23 -7.42 13.91
C ILE A 31 -7.15 -6.31 12.85
N SER A 32 -7.33 -6.64 11.58
CA SER A 32 -7.35 -5.68 10.46
C SER A 32 -8.40 -4.61 10.63
N LEU A 33 -9.58 -4.99 11.12
CA LEU A 33 -10.68 -4.05 11.36
C LEU A 33 -10.51 -3.24 12.64
N LEU A 34 -10.22 -3.92 13.75
CA LEU A 34 -10.12 -3.30 15.08
C LEU A 34 -8.88 -2.41 15.23
N VAL A 35 -7.77 -2.78 14.60
CA VAL A 35 -6.51 -2.03 14.72
C VAL A 35 -6.25 -1.20 13.47
N GLY A 36 -6.50 -1.75 12.27
CA GLY A 36 -6.22 -1.04 11.02
C GLY A 36 -7.06 0.22 10.85
N LEU A 37 -8.38 0.15 11.01
CA LEU A 37 -9.26 1.31 10.83
C LEU A 37 -8.92 2.46 11.79
N PRO A 38 -8.80 2.27 13.12
CA PRO A 38 -8.43 3.36 14.01
C PRO A 38 -7.04 3.90 13.72
N THR A 39 -6.08 3.05 13.36
CA THR A 39 -4.71 3.48 13.08
C THR A 39 -4.64 4.38 11.85
N HIS A 40 -5.25 3.98 10.73
CA HIS A 40 -5.27 4.80 9.52
C HIS A 40 -6.11 6.07 9.69
N PHE A 41 -7.21 6.00 10.45
CA PHE A 41 -8.00 7.19 10.77
C PHE A 41 -7.21 8.17 11.64
N CYS A 42 -6.47 7.68 12.63
CA CYS A 42 -5.54 8.49 13.43
C CYS A 42 -4.45 9.13 12.58
N ILE A 43 -3.88 8.42 11.60
CA ILE A 43 -2.89 8.98 10.67
C ILE A 43 -3.51 10.11 9.85
N ILE A 44 -4.70 9.91 9.27
CA ILE A 44 -5.40 10.96 8.52
C ILE A 44 -5.69 12.15 9.44
N TRP A 45 -6.18 11.90 10.65
CA TRP A 45 -6.45 12.94 11.64
C TRP A 45 -5.19 13.73 12.02
N LEU A 46 -4.07 13.04 12.27
CA LEU A 46 -2.78 13.67 12.57
C LEU A 46 -2.26 14.50 11.39
N ILE A 47 -2.43 14.02 10.15
CA ILE A 47 -2.04 14.77 8.94
C ILE A 47 -2.91 16.02 8.76
N ILE A 48 -4.22 15.94 9.06
CA ILE A 48 -5.14 17.08 8.94
C ILE A 48 -4.92 18.10 10.07
N THR A 49 -4.65 17.63 11.28
CA THR A 49 -4.55 18.48 12.49
C THR A 49 -3.13 19.01 12.70
N GLY A 50 -2.10 18.37 12.13
CA GLY A 50 -0.70 18.77 12.22
C GLY A 50 -0.28 19.81 11.17
N THR A 51 -0.18 21.06 11.61
CA THR A 51 0.73 22.15 11.16
C THR A 51 0.91 22.41 9.65
N GLU A 52 0.60 23.64 9.22
CA GLU A 52 0.65 24.21 7.85
C GLU A 52 1.90 23.92 6.98
N SER A 53 3.02 23.43 7.54
CA SER A 53 4.27 23.19 6.81
C SER A 53 4.48 21.75 6.33
N GLY A 54 3.72 20.76 6.83
CA GLY A 54 3.92 19.31 6.55
C GLY A 54 2.87 18.64 5.68
N VAL A 55 1.70 19.26 5.49
CA VAL A 55 0.54 18.69 4.76
C VAL A 55 0.89 18.31 3.32
N ALA A 56 1.78 19.07 2.69
CA ALA A 56 2.15 18.83 1.31
C ALA A 56 2.92 17.51 1.14
N SER A 57 3.88 17.18 2.00
CA SER A 57 4.67 15.93 1.91
C SER A 57 3.89 14.71 2.40
N ALA A 58 2.84 14.92 3.20
CA ALA A 58 1.96 13.87 3.68
C ALA A 58 0.86 13.49 2.66
N PHE A 59 0.74 14.17 1.52
CA PHE A 59 -0.38 14.00 0.59
C PHE A 59 -0.49 12.57 0.01
N PHE A 60 0.62 11.99 -0.47
CA PHE A 60 0.57 10.61 -0.96
C PHE A 60 0.37 9.59 0.17
N ASN A 61 0.90 9.85 1.36
CA ASN A 61 0.68 9.01 2.54
C ASN A 61 -0.79 9.03 3.01
N LEU A 62 -1.46 10.18 2.88
CA LEU A 62 -2.90 10.30 3.14
C LEU A 62 -3.70 9.46 2.15
N ASN A 63 -3.42 9.59 0.85
CA ASN A 63 -4.12 8.80 -0.18
C ASN A 63 -3.85 7.30 -0.04
N LEU A 64 -2.63 6.91 0.32
CA LEU A 64 -2.32 5.53 0.64
C LEU A 64 -3.08 5.03 1.86
N SER A 65 -3.19 5.84 2.92
CA SER A 65 -4.01 5.51 4.10
C SER A 65 -5.49 5.33 3.74
N VAL A 66 -6.02 6.09 2.78
CA VAL A 66 -7.37 5.88 2.24
C VAL A 66 -7.50 4.53 1.53
N CYS A 67 -6.49 4.13 0.73
CA CYS A 67 -6.46 2.79 0.13
C CYS A 67 -6.37 1.68 1.18
N GLU A 68 -5.61 1.89 2.25
CA GLU A 68 -5.51 0.93 3.37
C GLU A 68 -6.83 0.77 4.11
N ILE A 69 -7.57 1.86 4.36
CA ILE A 69 -8.94 1.83 4.90
C ILE A 69 -9.86 1.05 3.95
N GLY A 70 -9.76 1.29 2.65
CA GLY A 70 -10.47 0.53 1.63
C GLY A 70 -10.20 -0.97 1.71
N ASN A 71 -8.95 -1.36 2.00
CA ASN A 71 -8.60 -2.76 2.19
C ASN A 71 -9.16 -3.35 3.50
N CYS A 72 -9.15 -2.61 4.60
CA CYS A 72 -9.81 -3.05 5.83
C CYS A 72 -11.31 -3.31 5.57
N LEU A 73 -11.96 -2.40 4.83
CA LEU A 73 -13.35 -2.57 4.41
C LEU A 73 -13.53 -3.75 3.46
N PHE A 74 -12.61 -3.99 2.52
CA PHE A 74 -12.62 -5.18 1.66
C PHE A 74 -12.72 -6.44 2.50
N CYS A 75 -11.80 -6.63 3.45
CA CYS A 75 -11.80 -7.80 4.32
C CYS A 75 -13.15 -7.97 5.06
N PHE A 76 -13.73 -6.88 5.56
CA PHE A 76 -15.04 -6.90 6.22
C PHE A 76 -16.17 -7.32 5.28
N PHE A 77 -16.27 -6.67 4.12
CA PHE A 77 -17.32 -6.96 3.15
C PHE A 77 -17.18 -8.37 2.57
N ASP A 78 -15.95 -8.84 2.37
CA ASP A 78 -15.65 -10.19 1.90
C ASP A 78 -16.20 -11.25 2.88
N ALA A 79 -15.96 -11.09 4.18
CA ALA A 79 -16.55 -11.95 5.20
C ALA A 79 -18.09 -11.87 5.23
N LEU A 80 -18.65 -10.66 5.05
CA LEU A 80 -20.10 -10.48 4.99
C LEU A 80 -20.74 -11.11 3.74
N THR A 81 -19.99 -11.31 2.64
CA THR A 81 -20.54 -11.93 1.43
C THR A 81 -21.03 -13.36 1.65
N ILE A 82 -20.48 -14.06 2.65
CA ILE A 82 -20.93 -15.39 3.10
C ILE A 82 -22.39 -15.33 3.55
N SER A 83 -22.77 -14.25 4.24
CA SER A 83 -24.12 -14.03 4.73
C SER A 83 -25.00 -13.29 3.71
N PHE A 84 -24.42 -12.40 2.91
CA PHE A 84 -25.14 -11.52 1.99
C PHE A 84 -24.46 -11.46 0.62
N SER A 85 -24.94 -12.27 -0.32
CA SER A 85 -24.40 -12.36 -1.69
C SER A 85 -24.42 -11.02 -2.47
N ARG A 86 -25.33 -10.10 -2.14
CA ARG A 86 -25.42 -8.76 -2.75
C ARG A 86 -24.18 -7.88 -2.46
N LEU A 87 -23.47 -8.13 -1.37
CA LEU A 87 -22.26 -7.39 -1.00
C LEU A 87 -21.05 -7.77 -1.84
N LYS A 88 -21.14 -8.83 -2.65
CA LYS A 88 -20.05 -9.28 -3.53
C LYS A 88 -19.59 -8.19 -4.49
N ILE A 89 -20.51 -7.38 -5.02
CA ILE A 89 -20.17 -6.25 -5.90
C ILE A 89 -19.26 -5.25 -5.19
N VAL A 90 -19.58 -4.94 -3.92
CA VAL A 90 -18.79 -4.00 -3.11
C VAL A 90 -17.43 -4.60 -2.74
N SER A 91 -17.40 -5.89 -2.38
CA SER A 91 -16.15 -6.60 -2.10
C SER A 91 -15.20 -6.56 -3.30
N ASN A 92 -15.68 -6.91 -4.50
CA ASN A 92 -14.87 -6.90 -5.72
C ASN A 92 -14.34 -5.50 -6.07
N LEU A 93 -15.15 -4.46 -5.85
CA LEU A 93 -14.74 -3.07 -6.06
C LEU A 93 -13.56 -2.70 -5.13
N LEU A 94 -13.69 -3.05 -3.85
CA LEU A 94 -12.67 -2.77 -2.83
C LEU A 94 -11.41 -3.64 -3.01
N GLU A 95 -11.56 -4.86 -3.54
CA GLU A 95 -10.45 -5.71 -3.95
C GLU A 95 -9.63 -5.03 -5.05
N GLY A 96 -10.28 -4.58 -6.13
CA GLY A 96 -9.61 -3.87 -7.24
C GLY A 96 -8.89 -2.59 -6.79
N LEU A 97 -9.50 -1.84 -5.87
CA LEU A 97 -8.89 -0.67 -5.23
C LEU A 97 -7.60 -1.04 -4.48
N SER A 98 -7.61 -2.15 -3.75
CA SER A 98 -6.51 -2.57 -2.89
C SER A 98 -5.36 -3.21 -3.69
N ILE A 99 -5.67 -3.90 -4.79
CA ILE A 99 -4.68 -4.45 -5.73
C ILE A 99 -3.98 -3.34 -6.52
N THR A 100 -4.68 -2.29 -6.91
CA THR A 100 -4.13 -1.24 -7.81
C THR A 100 -3.62 -0.02 -7.03
N GLY A 101 -4.38 0.46 -6.06
CA GLY A 101 -4.13 1.73 -5.38
C GLY A 101 -2.88 1.69 -4.51
N ARG A 102 -2.73 0.63 -3.69
CA ARG A 102 -1.55 0.45 -2.82
C ARG A 102 -0.21 0.54 -3.56
N PRO A 103 0.06 -0.26 -4.61
CA PRO A 103 1.35 -0.22 -5.30
C PRO A 103 1.56 1.10 -6.05
N LEU A 104 0.50 1.71 -6.62
CA LEU A 104 0.60 3.00 -7.30
C LEU A 104 1.04 4.11 -6.34
N PHE A 105 0.38 4.25 -5.20
CA PHE A 105 0.75 5.28 -4.22
C PHE A 105 2.13 5.00 -3.61
N GLN A 106 2.49 3.74 -3.38
CA GLN A 106 3.83 3.38 -2.93
C GLN A 106 4.91 3.75 -3.96
N CYS A 107 4.63 3.58 -5.26
CA CYS A 107 5.52 4.02 -6.33
C CYS A 107 5.66 5.55 -6.34
N LEU A 108 4.56 6.29 -6.19
CA LEU A 108 4.59 7.76 -6.15
C LEU A 108 5.41 8.29 -4.98
N ILE A 109 5.28 7.68 -3.79
CA ILE A 109 6.10 8.01 -2.62
C ILE A 109 7.59 7.75 -2.91
N SER A 110 7.90 6.61 -3.54
CA SER A 110 9.28 6.25 -3.89
C SER A 110 9.89 7.21 -4.91
N VAL A 111 9.14 7.63 -5.94
CA VAL A 111 9.55 8.64 -6.93
C VAL A 111 9.72 10.02 -6.28
N GLU A 112 8.84 10.38 -5.36
CA GLU A 112 8.96 11.64 -4.63
C GLU A 112 10.25 11.69 -3.80
N CYS A 113 10.58 10.61 -3.10
CA CYS A 113 11.83 10.52 -2.37
C CYS A 113 13.06 10.56 -3.29
N TYR A 114 12.98 9.96 -4.48
CA TYR A 114 14.02 10.11 -5.52
C TYR A 114 14.19 11.57 -5.95
N LEU A 115 13.11 12.28 -6.26
CA LEU A 115 13.14 13.68 -6.70
C LEU A 115 13.72 14.60 -5.62
N ALA A 116 13.38 14.36 -4.36
CA ALA A 116 13.91 15.12 -3.22
C ALA A 116 15.43 14.96 -3.04
N VAL A 117 15.99 13.79 -3.39
CA VAL A 117 17.42 13.49 -3.28
C VAL A 117 18.20 14.02 -4.47
N VAL A 118 17.74 13.79 -5.69
CA VAL A 118 18.49 14.10 -6.92
C VAL A 118 18.37 15.57 -7.32
N HIS A 119 17.21 16.18 -7.10
CA HIS A 119 16.94 17.55 -7.56
C HIS A 119 16.28 18.43 -6.49
N PRO A 120 16.96 18.69 -5.34
CA PRO A 120 16.40 19.52 -4.27
C PRO A 120 16.07 20.95 -4.74
N VAL A 121 16.83 21.49 -5.69
CA VAL A 121 16.65 22.86 -6.21
C VAL A 121 15.45 22.97 -7.16
N SER A 122 15.17 21.93 -7.95
CA SER A 122 13.96 21.87 -8.78
C SER A 122 12.72 21.66 -7.91
N PHE A 123 12.83 20.88 -6.83
CA PHE A 123 11.75 20.64 -5.88
C PHE A 123 11.30 21.92 -5.15
N LEU A 124 12.21 22.86 -4.89
CA LEU A 124 11.85 24.18 -4.36
C LEU A 124 11.14 25.10 -5.38
N LYS A 125 11.36 24.88 -6.68
CA LYS A 125 10.87 25.77 -7.75
C LYS A 125 9.49 25.37 -8.28
N TYR A 126 9.15 24.08 -8.26
CA TYR A 126 7.80 23.61 -8.58
C TYR A 126 6.89 23.83 -7.37
N LYS A 127 5.70 24.40 -7.56
CA LYS A 127 4.65 24.42 -6.51
C LYS A 127 4.34 22.95 -6.16
N PRO A 128 4.88 22.40 -5.05
CA PRO A 128 4.94 20.96 -4.83
C PRO A 128 3.53 20.36 -4.72
N LEU A 129 2.56 21.18 -4.34
CA LEU A 129 1.15 20.82 -4.26
C LEU A 129 0.53 20.48 -5.63
N ARG A 130 0.79 21.27 -6.69
CA ARG A 130 0.11 21.10 -8.00
C ARG A 130 0.52 19.80 -8.68
N TYR A 131 1.82 19.48 -8.67
CA TYR A 131 2.34 18.23 -9.22
C TYR A 131 1.78 17.02 -8.47
N ARG A 132 1.79 17.05 -7.14
CA ARG A 132 1.26 15.96 -6.30
C ARG A 132 -0.23 15.70 -6.55
N VAL A 133 -1.02 16.76 -6.67
CA VAL A 133 -2.45 16.64 -7.03
C VAL A 133 -2.62 16.00 -8.40
N ILE A 134 -1.87 16.43 -9.43
CA ILE A 134 -1.97 15.85 -10.77
C ILE A 134 -1.61 14.36 -10.77
N CYS A 135 -0.49 13.98 -10.14
CA CYS A 135 -0.07 12.58 -10.03
C CYS A 135 -1.07 11.74 -9.24
N CYS A 136 -1.60 12.28 -8.15
CA CYS A 136 -2.60 11.60 -7.34
C CYS A 136 -3.91 11.40 -8.10
N THR A 137 -4.40 12.42 -8.81
CA THR A 137 -5.59 12.32 -9.65
C THR A 137 -5.38 11.28 -10.74
N ALA A 138 -4.21 11.27 -11.39
CA ALA A 138 -3.88 10.24 -12.38
C ALA A 138 -3.86 8.83 -11.77
N ALA A 139 -3.25 8.65 -10.58
CA ALA A 139 -3.24 7.37 -9.88
C ALA A 139 -4.66 6.89 -9.52
N TRP A 140 -5.53 7.80 -9.06
CA TRP A 140 -6.94 7.49 -8.80
C TRP A 140 -7.69 7.12 -10.07
N ILE A 141 -7.49 7.82 -11.18
CA ILE A 141 -8.11 7.48 -12.47
C ILE A 141 -7.69 6.08 -12.92
N ILE A 142 -6.40 5.74 -12.83
CA ILE A 142 -5.90 4.40 -13.17
C ILE A 142 -6.50 3.34 -12.24
N THR A 143 -6.57 3.63 -10.94
CA THR A 143 -7.12 2.73 -9.92
C THR A 143 -8.62 2.47 -10.10
N LEU A 144 -9.39 3.53 -10.36
CA LEU A 144 -10.83 3.40 -10.62
C LEU A 144 -11.08 2.72 -11.97
N GLY A 145 -10.24 3.00 -12.98
CA GLY A 145 -10.30 2.35 -14.28
C GLY A 145 -10.04 0.84 -14.21
N SER A 146 -8.97 0.42 -13.52
CA SER A 146 -8.66 -1.01 -13.33
C SER A 146 -9.75 -1.72 -12.51
N CYS A 147 -10.27 -1.06 -11.48
CA CYS A 147 -11.37 -1.56 -10.66
C CYS A 147 -12.64 -1.77 -11.49
N PHE A 148 -13.00 -0.81 -12.35
CA PHE A 148 -14.15 -0.95 -13.25
C PHE A 148 -13.96 -2.07 -14.27
N ILE A 149 -12.76 -2.20 -14.85
CA ILE A 149 -12.44 -3.29 -15.79
C ILE A 149 -12.53 -4.65 -15.09
N SER A 150 -11.93 -4.81 -13.91
CA SER A 150 -12.00 -6.03 -13.11
C SER A 150 -13.45 -6.41 -12.78
N MET A 151 -14.26 -5.43 -12.36
CA MET A 151 -15.69 -5.63 -12.11
C MET A 151 -16.43 -6.09 -13.37
N LEU A 152 -16.21 -5.45 -14.52
CA LEU A 152 -16.85 -5.83 -15.78
C LEU A 152 -16.50 -7.26 -16.22
N ILE A 153 -15.22 -7.65 -16.12
CA ILE A 153 -14.76 -9.00 -16.47
C ILE A 153 -15.44 -10.05 -15.57
N LEU A 154 -15.57 -9.74 -14.28
CA LEU A 154 -16.21 -10.62 -13.31
C LEU A 154 -17.72 -10.71 -13.51
N MET A 155 -18.38 -9.61 -13.90
CA MET A 155 -19.80 -9.59 -14.28
C MET A 155 -20.09 -10.44 -15.52
N LEU A 156 -19.14 -10.54 -16.45
CA LEU A 156 -19.20 -11.43 -17.61
C LEU A 156 -18.92 -12.90 -17.26
N HIS A 157 -18.77 -13.23 -15.97
CA HIS A 157 -18.49 -14.57 -15.46
C HIS A 157 -17.25 -15.22 -16.09
N ASN A 158 -16.29 -14.41 -16.56
CA ASN A 158 -15.06 -14.89 -17.17
C ASN A 158 -13.92 -14.90 -16.14
N THR A 159 -13.96 -15.89 -15.26
CA THR A 159 -12.98 -16.05 -14.16
C THR A 159 -11.55 -16.23 -14.67
N THR A 160 -11.36 -16.89 -15.81
CA THR A 160 -10.04 -17.06 -16.43
C THR A 160 -9.46 -15.73 -16.92
N ALA A 161 -10.26 -14.89 -17.58
CA ALA A 161 -9.82 -13.56 -18.00
C ALA A 161 -9.54 -12.66 -16.79
N HIS A 162 -10.33 -12.77 -15.72
CA HIS A 162 -10.09 -12.04 -14.48
C HIS A 162 -8.74 -12.40 -13.87
N THR A 163 -8.43 -13.69 -13.73
CA THR A 163 -7.14 -14.14 -13.20
C THR A 163 -5.98 -13.68 -14.08
N TRP A 164 -6.12 -13.76 -15.41
CA TRP A 164 -5.11 -13.24 -16.33
C TRP A 164 -4.85 -11.74 -16.13
N PHE A 165 -5.92 -10.95 -16.07
CA PHE A 165 -5.85 -9.52 -15.84
C PHE A 165 -5.15 -9.20 -14.51
N SER A 166 -5.53 -9.87 -13.43
CA SER A 166 -4.91 -9.70 -12.11
C SER A 166 -3.43 -10.09 -12.11
N VAL A 167 -3.05 -11.23 -12.71
CA VAL A 167 -1.64 -11.67 -12.80
C VAL A 167 -0.80 -10.67 -13.60
N LEU A 168 -1.29 -10.24 -14.78
CA LEU A 168 -0.64 -9.21 -15.60
C LEU A 168 -0.44 -7.91 -14.82
N GLN A 169 -1.47 -7.51 -14.08
CA GLN A 169 -1.45 -6.29 -13.28
C GLN A 169 -0.44 -6.38 -12.11
N PHE A 170 -0.44 -7.48 -11.35
CA PHE A 170 0.55 -7.70 -10.29
C PHE A 170 1.98 -7.72 -10.84
N LEU A 171 2.19 -8.37 -11.98
CA LEU A 171 3.49 -8.43 -12.64
C LEU A 171 3.98 -7.04 -13.07
N LEU A 172 3.09 -6.24 -13.69
CA LEU A 172 3.39 -4.87 -14.10
C LEU A 172 3.81 -4.02 -12.89
N PHE A 173 3.02 -4.03 -11.82
CA PHE A 173 3.34 -3.27 -10.61
C PHE A 173 4.62 -3.73 -9.93
N PHE A 174 4.87 -5.04 -9.92
CA PHE A 174 6.11 -5.60 -9.41
C PHE A 174 7.34 -5.04 -10.14
N PHE A 175 7.32 -5.03 -11.48
CA PHE A 175 8.43 -4.47 -12.26
C PHE A 175 8.61 -2.96 -12.06
N ILE A 176 7.51 -2.20 -12.06
CA ILE A 176 7.55 -0.75 -11.79
C ILE A 176 8.19 -0.50 -10.42
N GLN A 177 7.81 -1.29 -9.42
CA GLN A 177 8.29 -1.09 -8.06
C GLN A 177 9.75 -1.49 -7.87
N LEU A 178 10.19 -2.58 -8.51
CA LEU A 178 11.61 -2.95 -8.59
C LEU A 178 12.44 -1.85 -9.28
N PHE A 179 11.95 -1.33 -10.41
CA PHE A 179 12.63 -0.26 -11.12
C PHE A 179 12.74 1.00 -10.26
N CYS A 180 11.66 1.39 -9.59
CA CYS A 180 11.64 2.53 -8.69
C CYS A 180 12.64 2.35 -7.54
N LEU A 181 12.68 1.16 -6.93
CA LEU A 181 13.61 0.84 -5.86
C LEU A 181 15.07 0.96 -6.31
N VAL A 182 15.40 0.39 -7.48
CA VAL A 182 16.74 0.46 -8.07
C VAL A 182 17.12 1.90 -8.39
N ALA A 183 16.20 2.71 -8.93
CA ALA A 183 16.44 4.11 -9.24
C ALA A 183 16.76 4.93 -7.97
N VAL A 184 15.99 4.74 -6.90
CA VAL A 184 16.23 5.38 -5.59
C VAL A 184 17.58 4.92 -5.00
N LEU A 185 17.86 3.61 -5.02
CA LEU A 185 19.14 3.05 -4.56
C LEU A 185 20.34 3.64 -5.31
N ARG A 186 20.24 3.80 -6.63
CA ARG A 186 21.29 4.40 -7.47
C ARG A 186 21.52 5.87 -7.14
N ALA A 187 20.46 6.66 -7.01
CA ALA A 187 20.54 8.06 -6.62
C ALA A 187 21.22 8.25 -5.25
N LEU A 188 20.87 7.39 -4.30
CA LEU A 188 21.46 7.44 -2.96
C LEU A 188 22.92 7.02 -2.95
N LYS A 189 23.29 5.97 -3.71
CA LYS A 189 24.69 5.56 -3.85
C LYS A 189 25.55 6.66 -4.47
N GLN A 190 25.00 7.45 -5.39
CA GLN A 190 25.69 8.59 -6.01
C GLN A 190 25.79 9.81 -5.08
N SER A 191 24.89 9.91 -4.10
CA SER A 191 24.84 11.04 -3.16
C SER A 191 25.84 10.92 -1.98
N GLY A 192 26.70 9.91 -1.93
CA GLY A 192 27.78 9.79 -0.93
C GLY A 192 29.10 9.33 -1.58
N PRO A 193 30.07 10.25 -1.75
CA PRO A 193 31.22 10.33 -0.83
C PRO A 193 31.84 11.76 -0.77
N GLY A 194 31.07 12.76 -0.34
CA GLY A 194 31.57 14.15 -0.21
C GLY A 194 30.94 14.89 0.97
N GLU A 195 31.81 15.40 1.85
CA GLU A 195 31.56 16.36 2.94
C GLU A 195 30.93 15.88 4.27
N ARG A 196 31.85 15.72 5.24
CA ARG A 196 31.68 15.45 6.68
C ARG A 196 31.01 16.60 7.49
N LYS A 197 30.09 17.36 6.90
CA LYS A 197 29.37 18.46 7.61
C LYS A 197 27.84 18.40 7.52
N LYS A 198 27.29 17.31 6.98
CA LYS A 198 25.85 17.11 6.70
C LYS A 198 25.25 15.86 7.38
N GLU A 199 25.85 15.41 8.48
CA GLU A 199 25.55 14.12 9.10
C GLU A 199 24.12 14.03 9.65
N GLU A 200 23.56 15.10 10.22
CA GLU A 200 22.18 15.12 10.75
C GLU A 200 21.10 15.04 9.65
N GLU A 201 21.25 15.83 8.58
CA GLU A 201 20.32 15.83 7.45
C GLU A 201 20.36 14.50 6.68
N SER A 202 21.52 13.83 6.66
CA SER A 202 21.70 12.53 6.03
C SER A 202 21.02 11.39 6.80
N HIS A 203 20.92 11.51 8.13
CA HIS A 203 20.35 10.48 8.99
C HIS A 203 18.82 10.39 8.85
N ILE A 204 18.15 11.54 8.86
CA ILE A 204 16.69 11.63 8.65
C ILE A 204 16.31 11.10 7.26
N LYS A 205 17.05 11.51 6.20
CA LYS A 205 16.83 11.07 4.83
C LYS A 205 17.07 9.56 4.65
N ARG A 206 18.11 9.02 5.28
CA ARG A 206 18.42 7.58 5.26
C ARG A 206 17.35 6.74 5.96
N LYS A 207 16.78 7.27 7.04
CA LYS A 207 15.74 6.57 7.80
C LYS A 207 14.43 6.46 7.02
N ALA A 208 13.97 7.57 6.41
CA ALA A 208 12.81 7.56 5.52
C ALA A 208 13.01 6.64 4.30
N PHE A 209 14.24 6.57 3.78
CA PHE A 209 14.58 5.64 2.71
C PHE A 209 14.52 4.17 3.14
N TYR A 210 15.12 3.82 4.29
CA TYR A 210 15.11 2.45 4.80
C TYR A 210 13.68 1.96 5.06
N LEU A 211 12.82 2.87 5.52
CA LEU A 211 11.38 2.69 5.65
C LEU A 211 10.71 2.32 4.31
N ILE A 212 10.93 3.10 3.26
CA ILE A 212 10.37 2.82 1.92
C ILE A 212 10.93 1.52 1.34
N LEU A 213 12.21 1.23 1.56
CA LEU A 213 12.88 0.01 1.14
C LEU A 213 12.25 -1.22 1.82
N ILE A 214 12.12 -1.21 3.15
CA ILE A 214 11.48 -2.31 3.90
C ILE A 214 10.05 -2.52 3.41
N SER A 215 9.27 -1.45 3.30
CA SER A 215 7.87 -1.52 2.85
C SER A 215 7.77 -2.11 1.44
N THR A 216 8.68 -1.74 0.55
CA THR A 216 8.72 -2.24 -0.83
C THR A 216 9.15 -3.71 -0.92
N ILE A 217 10.11 -4.11 -0.10
CA ILE A 217 10.54 -5.52 0.03
C ILE A 217 9.39 -6.36 0.58
N ALA A 218 8.68 -5.87 1.61
CA ALA A 218 7.52 -6.57 2.17
C ALA A 218 6.42 -6.78 1.10
N ILE A 219 6.08 -5.74 0.33
CA ILE A 219 5.12 -5.84 -0.78
C ILE A 219 5.61 -6.82 -1.86
N THR A 220 6.91 -6.84 -2.16
CA THR A 220 7.51 -7.82 -3.07
C THR A 220 7.29 -9.25 -2.60
N PHE A 221 7.55 -9.53 -1.32
CA PHE A 221 7.33 -10.85 -0.73
C PHE A 221 5.87 -11.29 -0.77
N ILE A 222 4.93 -10.34 -0.85
CA ILE A 222 3.50 -10.62 -0.95
C ILE A 222 3.07 -10.86 -2.39
N TYR A 223 3.60 -10.11 -3.35
CA TYR A 223 3.18 -10.25 -4.75
C TYR A 223 3.71 -11.51 -5.41
N VAL A 224 4.92 -11.95 -5.07
CA VAL A 224 5.51 -13.18 -5.60
C VAL A 224 4.60 -14.41 -5.42
N PRO A 225 4.13 -14.75 -4.21
CA PRO A 225 3.27 -15.91 -4.03
C PRO A 225 1.89 -15.73 -4.71
N TYR A 226 1.33 -14.51 -4.76
CA TYR A 226 0.10 -14.24 -5.53
C TYR A 226 0.26 -14.49 -7.04
N ILE A 227 1.39 -14.08 -7.63
CA ILE A 227 1.71 -14.33 -9.04
C ILE A 227 1.85 -15.83 -9.28
N ILE A 228 2.54 -16.55 -8.39
CA ILE A 228 2.71 -18.02 -8.47
C ILE A 228 1.35 -18.71 -8.41
N ILE A 229 0.49 -18.35 -7.45
CA ILE A 229 -0.87 -18.90 -7.32
C ILE A 229 -1.67 -18.64 -8.59
N GLY A 230 -1.64 -17.40 -9.11
CA GLY A 230 -2.38 -17.05 -10.32
C GLY A 230 -1.91 -17.85 -11.53
N PHE A 231 -0.61 -18.05 -11.69
CA PHE A 231 -0.04 -18.85 -12.78
C PHE A 231 -0.37 -20.34 -12.62
N CYS A 232 -0.27 -20.88 -11.41
CA CYS A 232 -0.71 -22.24 -11.10
C CYS A 232 -2.19 -22.43 -11.41
N PHE A 233 -3.06 -21.50 -11.00
CA PHE A 233 -4.48 -21.56 -11.29
C PHE A 233 -4.77 -21.58 -12.80
N VAL A 234 -4.08 -20.75 -13.58
CA VAL A 234 -4.23 -20.74 -15.05
C VAL A 234 -3.78 -22.06 -15.67
N LEU A 235 -2.68 -22.64 -15.20
CA LEU A 235 -2.09 -23.87 -15.76
C LEU A 235 -2.79 -25.15 -15.32
N THR A 236 -3.14 -25.29 -14.04
CA THR A 236 -3.63 -26.54 -13.45
C THR A 236 -5.13 -26.52 -13.13
N GLN A 237 -5.79 -25.36 -13.23
CA GLN A 237 -7.19 -25.15 -12.81
C GLN A 237 -7.47 -25.55 -11.34
N GLN A 238 -6.42 -25.72 -10.54
CA GLN A 238 -6.51 -26.07 -9.12
C GLN A 238 -6.02 -24.91 -8.26
N LEU A 239 -6.84 -24.52 -7.29
CA LEU A 239 -6.47 -23.51 -6.30
C LEU A 239 -5.78 -24.19 -5.12
N MET A 240 -4.50 -23.88 -4.91
CA MET A 240 -3.74 -24.31 -3.74
C MET A 240 -4.17 -23.48 -2.51
N LYS A 241 -5.18 -23.96 -1.77
CA LYS A 241 -5.81 -23.24 -0.65
C LYS A 241 -4.81 -22.80 0.44
N GLU A 242 -3.84 -23.65 0.77
CA GLU A 242 -2.80 -23.35 1.77
C GLU A 242 -1.93 -22.14 1.37
N LEU A 243 -1.49 -22.11 0.10
CA LEU A 243 -0.65 -21.02 -0.41
C LEU A 243 -1.45 -19.71 -0.50
N TYR A 244 -2.74 -19.80 -0.84
CA TYR A 244 -3.66 -18.66 -0.87
C TYR A 244 -3.88 -18.06 0.52
N SER A 245 -4.17 -18.88 1.53
CA SER A 245 -4.31 -18.39 2.92
C SER A 245 -3.00 -17.74 3.41
N PHE A 246 -1.85 -18.38 3.18
CA PHE A 246 -0.55 -17.79 3.52
C PHE A 246 -0.32 -16.42 2.87
N SER A 247 -0.62 -16.32 1.57
CA SER A 247 -0.48 -15.06 0.82
C SER A 247 -1.41 -13.97 1.34
N TYR A 248 -2.63 -14.35 1.70
CA TYR A 248 -3.62 -13.45 2.30
C TYR A 248 -3.16 -12.92 3.67
N VAL A 249 -2.62 -13.79 4.53
CA VAL A 249 -2.04 -13.38 5.81
C VAL A 249 -0.89 -12.38 5.61
N CYS A 250 0.04 -12.68 4.71
CA CYS A 250 1.14 -11.77 4.42
C CYS A 250 0.64 -10.42 3.88
N TYR A 251 -0.37 -10.45 3.00
CA TYR A 251 -0.98 -9.25 2.44
C TYR A 251 -1.56 -8.32 3.51
N VAL A 252 -2.31 -8.89 4.45
CA VAL A 252 -2.85 -8.16 5.61
C VAL A 252 -1.74 -7.57 6.47
N LEU A 253 -0.71 -8.36 6.79
CA LEU A 253 0.39 -7.93 7.66
C LEU A 253 1.18 -6.75 7.05
N ALA A 254 1.38 -6.69 5.73
CA ALA A 254 2.04 -5.54 5.12
C ALA A 254 1.27 -4.23 5.25
N GLY A 255 -0.06 -4.26 5.36
CA GLY A 255 -0.84 -3.04 5.61
C GLY A 255 -0.45 -2.34 6.91
N PHE A 256 0.01 -3.11 7.90
CA PHE A 256 0.44 -2.59 9.20
C PHE A 256 1.89 -2.09 9.23
N VAL A 257 2.73 -2.50 8.28
CA VAL A 257 4.14 -2.09 8.24
C VAL A 257 4.27 -0.57 8.13
N GLN A 258 3.41 0.04 7.31
CA GLN A 258 3.51 1.45 6.97
C GLN A 258 3.04 2.39 8.09
N PRO A 259 1.91 2.14 8.77
CA PRO A 259 1.51 2.85 9.98
C PRO A 259 2.49 2.73 11.14
N VAL A 260 2.99 1.52 11.42
CA VAL A 260 3.92 1.27 12.53
C VAL A 260 5.21 2.05 12.30
N LEU A 261 5.71 2.06 11.06
CA LEU A 261 6.90 2.83 10.73
C LEU A 261 6.67 4.34 10.75
N TYR A 262 5.51 4.82 10.29
CA TYR A 262 5.16 6.25 10.39
C TYR A 262 5.13 6.69 11.85
N LEU A 263 4.45 5.92 12.72
CA LEU A 263 4.31 6.21 14.13
C LEU A 263 5.67 6.20 14.86
N HIS A 264 6.52 5.21 14.58
CA HIS A 264 7.87 5.13 15.14
C HIS A 264 8.77 6.29 14.68
N SER A 265 8.60 6.74 13.43
CA SER A 265 9.33 7.91 12.95
C SER A 265 8.87 9.20 13.64
N THR A 266 7.57 9.41 13.82
CA THR A 266 7.01 10.59 14.51
C THR A 266 7.29 10.61 16.01
N LEU A 267 7.30 9.44 16.69
CA LEU A 267 7.63 9.33 18.10
C LEU A 267 9.08 9.72 18.37
N GLU A 268 10.02 9.29 17.53
CA GLU A 268 11.42 9.72 17.65
C GLU A 268 11.61 11.22 17.33
N PHE A 269 10.81 11.81 16.44
CA PHE A 269 10.84 13.28 16.23
C PHE A 269 10.29 14.06 17.43
N CYS A 270 9.34 13.48 18.18
CA CYS A 270 8.88 14.07 19.45
C CYS A 270 9.92 13.91 20.57
N GLU A 271 10.64 12.79 20.65
CA GLU A 271 11.73 12.61 21.63
C GLU A 271 12.98 13.44 21.31
N PHE A 272 13.28 13.69 20.03
CA PHE A 272 14.33 14.62 19.58
C PHE A 272 13.91 16.09 19.59
N SER A 273 12.77 16.44 20.21
CA SER A 273 12.49 17.80 20.65
C SER A 273 12.76 17.97 22.16
N PRO A 274 14.01 17.84 22.66
CA PRO A 274 14.35 18.40 23.94
C PRO A 274 14.47 19.92 23.76
N GLN A 275 13.57 20.65 24.43
CA GLN A 275 13.79 21.98 25.00
C GLN A 275 14.98 22.79 24.44
N ASN A 276 14.72 23.64 23.44
CA ASN A 276 15.52 24.82 23.09
C ASN A 276 14.57 25.74 22.29
N THR A 277 14.31 27.01 22.60
CA THR A 277 14.98 27.96 23.48
C THR A 277 14.00 29.15 23.61
N VAL A 278 13.38 29.37 24.77
CA VAL A 278 12.79 30.68 25.10
C VAL A 278 13.79 31.40 25.99
N HIS A 279 14.72 32.12 25.37
CA HIS A 279 15.47 33.18 26.00
C HIS A 279 15.56 34.35 25.02
N PRO A 280 14.78 35.43 25.22
CA PRO A 280 15.16 36.72 24.71
C PRO A 280 16.22 37.29 25.65
N GLN A 281 17.40 37.54 25.10
CA GLN A 281 18.43 38.34 25.72
C GLN A 281 17.90 39.73 26.12
N ARG A 282 18.18 40.07 27.37
CA ARG A 282 18.67 41.36 27.87
C ARG A 282 19.03 42.37 26.76
N GLN A 283 18.24 43.43 26.68
CA GLN A 283 18.58 44.64 25.93
C GLN A 283 19.14 45.65 26.93
N ASP A 284 20.47 45.63 27.10
CA ASP A 284 21.21 46.70 27.75
C ASP A 284 21.31 47.88 26.75
N THR A 285 20.47 48.89 26.91
CA THR A 285 20.70 50.21 26.30
C THR A 285 21.38 51.12 27.31
N HIS A 286 22.70 51.25 27.17
CA HIS A 286 23.50 52.33 27.76
C HIS A 286 24.05 53.19 26.61
N SER A 287 23.53 54.41 26.48
CA SER A 287 24.11 55.57 25.79
C SER A 287 23.37 56.77 26.37
N SER A 288 23.88 57.43 27.41
CA SER A 288 24.89 58.51 27.37
C SER A 288 24.57 59.59 26.34
N GLY A 289 24.29 60.82 26.82
CA GLY A 289 24.34 62.04 26.03
C GLY A 289 23.31 63.11 26.41
N GLU A 290 23.66 63.91 27.42
CA GLU A 290 23.20 65.29 27.72
C GLU A 290 21.78 65.54 28.27
#